data_AF-A0A0C4FEC3-F1
#
_entry.id   AF-A0A0C4FEC3-F1
#
_cell.length_a   1.000
_cell.length_b   1.000
_cell.length_c   1.000
_cell.angle_alpha   90.00
_cell.angle_beta   90.00
_cell.angle_gamma   90.00
#
_symmetry.space_group_name_H-M   'P 1'
#
loop_
_entity.id
_entity.type
_entity.pdbx_description
1 polymer ?
#
loop_
_entity_poly.entity_id
_entity_poly.type
_entity_poly.pdbx_seq_one_letter_code
_entity_poly.pdbx_strand_id
1 'polypeptide(L)'
;LVVKNEGRDIWKVYLARKDCEKALSHVDMAIDRDKILVSQANHYLQTGKHISAAQIYAQCSKPFEEVVLGFIDRGERDALRYYLISRLEQLKRQDLTQQMMLANWLTEIYLAKINELEALVGADPLAADQTANIV
;
A
#
# COMPACT_ATOMS: atom_id res chain seq x y z
N LEU A 1 -26.24 -35.71 13.36
CA LEU A 1 -25.00 -35.22 14.03
C LEU A 1 -24.12 -34.53 12.99
N VAL A 2 -24.30 -33.22 12.77
CA VAL A 2 -23.45 -32.39 11.90
C VAL A 2 -23.14 -31.10 12.65
N VAL A 3 -22.24 -31.18 13.64
CA VAL A 3 -21.80 -30.04 14.48
C VAL A 3 -20.27 -30.05 14.59
N LYS A 4 -19.57 -30.25 13.46
CA LYS A 4 -18.09 -30.24 13.44
C LYS A 4 -17.48 -29.16 12.55
N ASN A 5 -18.28 -28.34 11.86
CA ASN A 5 -17.77 -27.38 10.88
C ASN A 5 -18.13 -25.91 11.16
N GLU A 6 -18.93 -25.60 12.19
CA GLU A 6 -19.30 -24.21 12.52
C GLU A 6 -18.09 -23.41 13.01
N GLY A 7 -17.17 -24.04 13.76
CA GLY A 7 -15.95 -23.38 14.26
C GLY A 7 -14.98 -22.93 13.18
N ARG A 8 -14.92 -23.66 12.06
CA ARG A 8 -13.91 -23.48 11.01
C ARG A 8 -14.22 -22.29 10.07
N ASP A 9 -15.47 -21.85 10.07
CA ASP A 9 -15.96 -20.74 9.23
C ASP A 9 -16.31 -19.48 10.03
N ILE A 10 -16.06 -19.47 11.35
CA ILE A 10 -16.33 -18.31 12.22
C ILE A 10 -15.63 -17.04 11.69
N TRP A 11 -14.42 -17.17 11.15
CA TRP A 11 -13.69 -16.05 10.57
C TRP A 11 -14.44 -15.38 9.41
N LYS A 12 -15.26 -16.12 8.65
CA LYS A 12 -16.10 -15.56 7.57
C LYS A 12 -17.20 -14.67 8.14
N VAL A 13 -17.77 -15.04 9.29
CA VAL A 13 -18.79 -14.23 9.98
C VAL A 13 -18.17 -12.93 10.49
N TYR A 14 -17.00 -12.99 11.11
CA TYR A 14 -16.28 -11.79 11.55
C TYR A 14 -15.87 -10.91 10.37
N LEU A 15 -15.39 -11.51 9.28
CA LEU A 15 -15.04 -10.79 8.06
C LEU A 15 -16.25 -10.08 7.42
N ALA A 16 -17.41 -10.74 7.40
CA ALA A 16 -18.66 -10.13 6.93
C ALA A 16 -19.08 -8.92 7.79
N ARG A 17 -18.71 -8.91 9.07
CA ARG A 17 -18.90 -7.78 9.99
C ARG A 17 -17.78 -6.73 9.91
N LYS A 18 -16.82 -6.89 8.99
CA LYS A 18 -15.59 -6.08 8.85
C LYS A 18 -14.65 -6.15 10.06
N ASP A 19 -14.85 -7.12 10.96
CA ASP A 19 -14.01 -7.33 12.14
C ASP A 19 -12.82 -8.26 11.77
N CYS A 20 -11.84 -7.68 11.07
CA CYS A 20 -10.71 -8.42 10.52
C CYS A 20 -9.79 -8.96 11.61
N GLU A 21 -9.64 -8.25 12.74
CA GLU A 21 -8.79 -8.70 13.85
C GLU A 21 -9.32 -9.99 14.47
N LYS A 22 -10.63 -10.05 14.76
CA LYS A 22 -11.25 -11.29 15.24
C LYS A 22 -11.23 -12.39 14.17
N ALA A 23 -11.39 -12.04 12.90
CA ALA A 23 -11.24 -13.04 11.83
C ALA A 23 -9.84 -13.66 11.83
N LEU A 24 -8.79 -12.84 11.99
CA LEU A 24 -7.38 -13.28 12.02
C LEU A 24 -7.04 -14.10 13.28
N SER A 25 -7.73 -13.91 14.40
CA SER A 25 -7.51 -14.71 15.62
C SER A 25 -8.17 -16.09 15.56
N HIS A 26 -9.14 -16.29 14.66
CA HIS A 26 -9.93 -17.52 14.52
C HIS A 26 -9.62 -18.30 13.24
N VAL A 27 -8.57 -17.92 12.50
CA VAL A 27 -8.17 -18.58 11.26
C VAL A 27 -6.89 -19.39 11.46
N ASP A 28 -6.95 -20.68 11.13
CA ASP A 28 -5.80 -21.58 11.23
C ASP A 28 -5.05 -21.73 9.91
N MET A 29 -5.75 -21.61 8.77
CA MET A 29 -5.20 -21.88 7.45
C MET A 29 -4.62 -20.61 6.81
N ALA A 30 -3.39 -20.69 6.29
CA ALA A 30 -2.71 -19.57 5.64
C ALA A 30 -3.49 -19.00 4.45
N ILE A 31 -4.17 -19.85 3.67
CA ILE A 31 -5.01 -19.44 2.53
C ILE A 31 -6.20 -18.59 2.99
N ASP A 32 -6.81 -18.94 4.12
CA ASP A 32 -7.95 -18.18 4.64
C ASP A 32 -7.50 -16.89 5.33
N ARG A 33 -6.33 -16.92 6.00
CA ARG A 33 -5.66 -15.72 6.51
C ARG A 33 -5.42 -14.72 5.39
N ASP A 34 -4.91 -15.18 4.25
CA ASP A 34 -4.66 -14.35 3.08
C ASP A 34 -5.94 -13.68 2.55
N LYS A 35 -7.06 -14.41 2.47
CA LYS A 35 -8.37 -13.84 2.09
C LYS A 35 -8.82 -12.73 3.03
N ILE A 36 -8.61 -12.90 4.34
CA ILE A 36 -8.92 -11.87 5.34
C ILE A 36 -8.05 -10.63 5.11
N LEU A 37 -6.74 -10.80 4.90
CA LEU A 37 -5.82 -9.69 4.63
C LEU A 37 -6.19 -8.94 3.34
N VAL A 38 -6.50 -9.66 2.25
CA VAL A 38 -6.97 -9.05 0.99
C VAL A 38 -8.24 -8.21 1.23
N SER A 39 -9.21 -8.78 1.95
CA SER A 39 -10.46 -8.07 2.27
C SER A 39 -10.22 -6.85 3.16
N GLN A 40 -9.33 -6.95 4.15
CA GLN A 40 -8.94 -5.84 5.02
C GLN A 40 -8.24 -4.72 4.24
N ALA A 41 -7.30 -5.06 3.36
CA ALA A 41 -6.60 -4.10 2.52
C ALA A 41 -7.56 -3.39 1.56
N ASN A 42 -8.47 -4.12 0.91
CA ASN A 42 -9.51 -3.54 0.06
C ASN A 42 -10.41 -2.57 0.85
N HIS A 43 -10.77 -2.91 2.08
CA HIS A 43 -11.56 -2.03 2.93
C HIS A 43 -10.80 -0.74 3.28
N TYR A 44 -9.51 -0.83 3.62
CA TYR A 44 -8.68 0.34 3.87
C TYR A 44 -8.51 1.22 2.62
N LEU A 45 -8.31 0.61 1.45
CA LEU A 45 -8.21 1.32 0.19
C LEU A 45 -9.52 2.06 -0.17
N GLN A 46 -10.68 1.48 0.15
CA GLN A 46 -11.99 2.10 -0.08
C GLN A 46 -12.35 3.19 0.94
N THR A 47 -11.78 3.14 2.15
CA THR A 47 -12.06 4.10 3.24
C THR A 47 -11.05 5.23 3.35
N GLY A 48 -10.13 5.36 2.39
CA GLY A 48 -9.12 6.41 2.37
C GLY A 48 -7.90 6.15 3.26
N LYS A 49 -7.80 4.97 3.88
CA LYS A 49 -6.67 4.57 4.74
C LYS A 49 -5.54 3.98 3.90
N HIS A 50 -5.00 4.75 2.96
CA HIS A 50 -4.14 4.23 1.90
C HIS A 50 -2.81 3.64 2.40
N ILE A 51 -2.16 4.26 3.38
CA ILE A 51 -0.90 3.72 3.96
C ILE A 51 -1.14 2.38 4.67
N SER A 52 -2.24 2.28 5.44
CA SER A 52 -2.63 1.00 6.07
C SER A 52 -2.99 -0.04 5.01
N ALA A 53 -3.63 0.35 3.91
CA ALA A 53 -3.89 -0.56 2.79
C ALA A 53 -2.58 -1.09 2.19
N ALA A 54 -1.59 -0.22 1.95
CA ALA A 54 -0.28 -0.59 1.42
C ALA A 54 0.45 -1.60 2.31
N GLN A 55 0.42 -1.39 3.63
CA GLN A 55 1.01 -2.30 4.62
C GLN A 55 0.41 -3.71 4.55
N ILE A 56 -0.92 -3.81 4.44
CA ILE A 56 -1.59 -5.11 4.38
C ILE A 56 -1.44 -5.75 2.99
N TYR A 57 -1.50 -4.96 1.90
CA TYR A 57 -1.26 -5.48 0.55
C TYR A 57 0.13 -6.10 0.38
N ALA A 58 1.15 -5.54 1.04
CA ALA A 58 2.51 -6.09 1.03
C ALA A 58 2.63 -7.47 1.71
N GLN A 59 1.61 -7.92 2.45
CA GLN A 59 1.60 -9.18 3.20
C GLN A 59 0.65 -10.23 2.62
N CYS A 60 -0.09 -9.90 1.55
CA CYS A 60 -1.11 -10.78 0.99
C CYS A 60 -0.84 -11.12 -0.48
N SER A 61 -1.58 -12.08 -1.01
CA SER A 61 -1.41 -12.64 -2.36
C SER A 61 -2.14 -11.85 -3.46
N LYS A 62 -2.62 -10.62 -3.16
CA LYS A 62 -3.26 -9.75 -4.16
C LYS A 62 -2.31 -9.53 -5.35
N PRO A 63 -2.78 -9.64 -6.61
CA PRO A 63 -1.94 -9.43 -7.77
C PRO A 63 -1.30 -8.04 -7.74
N PHE A 64 0.00 -7.98 -8.06
CA PHE A 64 0.80 -6.76 -7.97
C PHE A 64 0.18 -5.61 -8.77
N GLU A 65 -0.23 -5.88 -10.01
CA GLU A 65 -0.83 -4.89 -10.91
C GLU A 65 -2.14 -4.31 -10.33
N GLU A 66 -3.01 -5.14 -9.76
CA GLU A 66 -4.26 -4.67 -9.15
C GLU A 66 -4.00 -3.72 -7.98
N VAL A 67 -2.98 -4.00 -7.16
CA VAL A 67 -2.60 -3.10 -6.04
C VAL A 67 -2.05 -1.78 -6.57
N VAL A 68 -1.16 -1.84 -7.56
CA VAL A 68 -0.53 -0.65 -8.15
C VAL A 68 -1.56 0.24 -8.82
N LEU A 69 -2.39 -0.31 -9.70
CA LEU A 69 -3.47 0.43 -10.35
C LEU A 69 -4.44 1.01 -9.32
N GLY A 70 -4.76 0.26 -8.26
CA GLY A 70 -5.60 0.74 -7.17
C GLY A 70 -5.10 2.02 -6.50
N PHE A 71 -3.78 2.19 -6.34
CA PHE A 71 -3.19 3.44 -5.81
C PHE A 71 -3.06 4.54 -6.88
N ILE A 72 -2.69 4.17 -8.11
CA ILE A 72 -2.57 5.13 -9.23
C ILE A 72 -3.92 5.82 -9.51
N ASP A 73 -5.00 5.05 -9.61
CA ASP A 73 -6.35 5.56 -9.89
C ASP A 73 -6.85 6.54 -8.83
N ARG A 74 -6.31 6.45 -7.60
CA ARG A 74 -6.63 7.35 -6.47
C ARG A 74 -5.67 8.51 -6.33
N GLY A 75 -4.59 8.56 -7.11
CA GLY A 75 -3.53 9.57 -6.96
C GLY A 75 -2.67 9.38 -5.70
N GLU A 76 -2.71 8.21 -5.07
CA GLU A 76 -2.12 7.95 -3.76
C GLU A 76 -0.66 7.49 -3.86
N ARG A 77 0.19 8.41 -4.34
CA ARG A 77 1.61 8.14 -4.59
C ARG A 77 2.39 7.76 -3.34
N ASP A 78 2.03 8.30 -2.19
CA ASP A 78 2.71 8.02 -0.92
C ASP A 78 2.50 6.57 -0.47
N ALA A 79 1.26 6.09 -0.55
CA ALA A 79 0.91 4.71 -0.26
C ALA A 79 1.51 3.74 -1.27
N LEU A 80 1.51 4.10 -2.56
CA LEU A 80 2.20 3.33 -3.59
C LEU A 80 3.70 3.20 -3.28
N ARG A 81 4.37 4.29 -2.93
CA ARG A 81 5.79 4.28 -2.54
C ARG A 81 6.05 3.29 -1.40
N TYR A 82 5.23 3.35 -0.34
CA TYR A 82 5.36 2.45 0.79
C TYR A 82 5.23 0.98 0.36
N TYR A 83 4.20 0.67 -0.42
CA TYR A 83 3.99 -0.68 -0.96
C TYR A 83 5.18 -1.17 -1.80
N LEU A 84 5.70 -0.33 -2.71
CA LEU A 84 6.81 -0.70 -3.58
C LEU A 84 8.12 -0.94 -2.81
N ILE A 85 8.40 -0.17 -1.74
CA ILE A 85 9.54 -0.41 -0.85
C ILE A 85 9.40 -1.79 -0.19
N SER A 86 8.26 -2.09 0.42
CA SER A 86 8.04 -3.39 1.06
C SER A 86 8.16 -4.55 0.06
N ARG A 87 7.70 -4.37 -1.19
CA ARG A 87 7.85 -5.39 -2.24
C ARG A 87 9.31 -5.55 -2.67
N LEU A 88 10.05 -4.46 -2.78
CA LEU A 88 11.48 -4.48 -3.14
C LEU A 88 12.31 -5.22 -2.08
N GLU A 89 12.04 -4.98 -0.80
CA GLU A 89 12.72 -5.66 0.33
C GLU A 89 12.46 -7.16 0.38
N GLN A 90 11.33 -7.62 -0.18
CA GLN A 90 10.95 -9.04 -0.24
C GLN A 90 11.53 -9.78 -1.46
N LEU A 91 12.04 -9.07 -2.47
CA LEU A 91 12.61 -9.70 -3.67
C LEU A 91 13.94 -10.40 -3.35
N LYS A 92 14.17 -11.54 -4.01
CA LYS A 92 15.45 -12.25 -3.88
C LYS A 92 16.49 -11.58 -4.77
N ARG A 93 17.76 -11.72 -4.43
CA ARG A 93 18.91 -11.16 -5.20
C ARG A 93 18.94 -11.56 -6.68
N GLN A 94 18.33 -12.69 -7.02
CA GLN A 94 18.24 -13.20 -8.40
C GLN A 94 17.14 -12.52 -9.24
N ASP A 95 16.20 -11.82 -8.63
CA ASP A 95 15.05 -11.19 -9.30
C ASP A 95 15.41 -9.80 -9.87
N LEU A 96 16.53 -9.72 -10.61
CA LEU A 96 17.16 -8.45 -11.01
C LEU A 96 16.23 -7.56 -11.84
N THR A 97 15.45 -8.16 -12.75
CA THR A 97 14.50 -7.42 -13.60
C THR A 97 13.42 -6.75 -12.76
N GLN A 98 12.85 -7.47 -11.79
CA GLN A 98 11.80 -6.97 -10.91
C GLN A 98 12.37 -5.89 -9.97
N GLN A 99 13.57 -6.11 -9.41
CA GLN A 99 14.23 -5.11 -8.59
C GLN A 99 14.47 -3.81 -9.35
N MET A 100 14.97 -3.90 -10.58
CA MET A 100 15.23 -2.74 -11.44
C MET A 100 13.93 -1.99 -11.77
N MET A 101 12.86 -2.71 -12.10
CA MET A 101 11.54 -2.12 -12.34
C MET A 101 11.02 -1.35 -11.11
N LEU A 102 11.05 -1.97 -9.93
CA LEU A 102 10.59 -1.32 -8.69
C LEU A 102 11.48 -0.12 -8.32
N ALA A 103 12.80 -0.24 -8.48
CA ALA A 103 13.75 0.85 -8.21
C ALA A 103 13.55 2.03 -9.16
N ASN A 104 13.30 1.76 -10.45
CA ASN A 104 12.98 2.79 -11.43
C ASN A 104 11.69 3.54 -11.05
N TRP A 105 10.62 2.82 -10.74
CA TRP A 105 9.36 3.44 -10.29
C TRP A 105 9.50 4.23 -9.00
N LEU A 106 10.27 3.74 -8.03
CA LEU A 106 10.56 4.48 -6.80
C LEU A 106 11.32 5.77 -7.10
N THR A 107 12.31 5.70 -8.00
CA THR A 107 13.09 6.88 -8.44
C THR A 107 12.17 7.92 -9.07
N GLU A 108 11.25 7.51 -9.96
CA GLU A 108 10.25 8.41 -10.56
C GLU A 108 9.36 9.08 -9.51
N ILE A 109 8.89 8.33 -8.50
CA ILE A 109 8.10 8.88 -7.41
C ILE A 109 8.89 9.92 -6.59
N TYR A 110 10.16 9.62 -6.27
CA TYR A 110 11.00 10.55 -5.52
C TYR A 110 11.33 11.81 -6.31
N LEU A 111 11.66 11.68 -7.60
CA LEU A 111 11.90 12.83 -8.49
C LEU A 111 10.65 13.71 -8.59
N ALA A 112 9.47 13.11 -8.76
CA ALA A 112 8.21 13.85 -8.76
C ALA A 112 7.99 14.60 -7.43
N LYS A 113 8.33 13.99 -6.29
CA LYS A 113 8.19 14.65 -4.99
C LYS A 113 9.19 15.80 -4.80
N ILE A 114 10.43 15.65 -5.26
CA ILE A 114 11.43 16.72 -5.24
C ILE A 114 10.93 17.90 -6.07
N ASN A 115 10.46 17.66 -7.31
CA ASN A 115 9.93 18.71 -8.17
C ASN A 115 8.73 19.44 -7.53
N GLU A 116 7.84 18.71 -6.86
CA GLU A 116 6.72 19.29 -6.11
C GLU A 116 7.20 20.21 -4.98
N LEU A 117 8.20 19.78 -4.22
CA LEU A 117 8.77 20.56 -3.11
C LEU A 117 9.52 21.80 -3.61
N GLU A 118 10.28 21.68 -4.69
CA GLU A 118 10.97 22.82 -5.32
C GLU A 118 9.98 23.86 -5.83
N ALA A 119 8.87 23.43 -6.44
CA ALA A 119 7.81 24.34 -6.88
C ALA A 119 7.16 25.07 -5.69
N LEU A 120 6.97 24.39 -4.55
CA LEU A 120 6.44 25.01 -3.34
C LEU A 120 7.41 26.06 -2.76
N VAL A 121 8.72 25.78 -2.77
CA VAL A 121 9.74 26.75 -2.33
C VAL A 121 9.84 27.93 -3.28
N GLY A 122 9.85 27.69 -4.59
CA GLY A 122 9.93 28.74 -5.61
C GLY A 122 8.66 29.61 -5.72
N ALA A 123 7.51 29.10 -5.25
CA ALA A 123 6.26 29.84 -5.16
C ALA A 123 6.17 30.76 -3.93
N ASP A 124 7.14 30.72 -3.01
CA ASP A 124 7.19 31.62 -1.85
C ASP A 124 7.53 33.06 -2.32
N PRO A 125 6.59 34.03 -2.23
CA PRO A 125 6.80 35.40 -2.70
C PRO A 125 7.97 36.11 -2.01
N LEU A 126 8.35 35.66 -0.80
CA LEU A 126 9.45 36.24 -0.02
C LEU A 126 10.83 35.87 -0.58
N ALA A 127 10.96 34.75 -1.30
CA ALA A 127 12.22 34.34 -1.92
C ALA A 127 12.54 35.18 -3.18
N ALA A 128 11.51 35.61 -3.91
CA ALA A 128 11.66 36.52 -5.04
C ALA A 128 12.13 37.91 -4.61
N ASP A 129 11.68 38.41 -3.46
CA ASP A 129 12.00 39.75 -2.95
C ASP A 129 13.43 39.85 -2.39
N GLN A 130 13.99 38.74 -1.87
CA GLN A 130 15.38 38.70 -1.39
C GLN A 130 16.43 38.76 -2.51
N THR A 131 16.09 38.32 -3.73
CA THR A 131 17.02 38.39 -4.88
C THR A 131 17.00 39.75 -5.59
N ALA A 132 15.92 40.53 -5.43
CA ALA A 132 15.80 41.87 -5.99
C ALA A 132 16.54 42.96 -5.19
N ASN A 133 16.92 42.68 -3.94
CA ASN A 133 17.51 43.66 -3.01
C ASN A 133 19.05 43.56 -2.88
N ILE A 134 19.71 42.79 -3.75
CA ILE A 134 21.18 42.56 -3.73
C ILE A 134 21.83 43.02 -5.06
N VAL A 135 21.19 43.88 -5.84
CA VAL A 135 21.79 44.52 -7.04
C VAL A 135 21.82 46.03 -6.88
#